data_AF-A0A6G2Q0Z8-F1
#
_entry.id   AF-A0A6G2Q0Z8-F1
#
_cell.length_a   1.000
_cell.length_b   1.000
_cell.length_c   1.000
_cell.angle_alpha   90.00
_cell.angle_beta   90.00
_cell.angle_gamma   90.00
#
_symmetry.space_group_name_H-M   'P 1'
#
loop_
_entity.id
_entity.type
_entity.pdbx_description
1 polymer ?
#
loop_
_entity_poly.entity_id
_entity_poly.type
_entity_poly.pdbx_seq_one_letter_code
_entity_poly.pdbx_strand_id
1 'polypeptide(L)'
;MGSDSGARTAFAERLALLYKEAGNPPLKSVAEAVGRLQRVDERGRPVRVSAQRISDWRRAKNVPAQFTALAAVLQILIPEARRARPHPVSTGLYDLGHWQRQWERALADPVGDRAAPPASPAEENGRPPAQAPPITGGVCPYRGL
;
A
#
# COMPACT_ATOMS: atom_id res chain seq x y z
N MET A 1 -5.43 -13.00 24.68
CA MET A 1 -5.46 -13.29 23.22
C MET A 1 -6.35 -12.24 22.57
N GLY A 2 -5.85 -11.38 21.67
CA GLY A 2 -6.69 -10.40 20.96
C GLY A 2 -6.05 -9.06 20.56
N SER A 3 -4.80 -8.77 20.96
CA SER A 3 -4.20 -7.44 20.74
C SER A 3 -3.83 -7.15 19.27
N ASP A 4 -3.49 -8.18 18.48
CA ASP A 4 -3.01 -8.04 17.09
C ASP A 4 -4.09 -7.58 16.10
N SER A 5 -5.37 -7.94 16.34
CA SER A 5 -6.49 -7.35 15.57
C SER A 5 -6.82 -5.93 16.03
N GLY A 6 -6.32 -5.51 17.19
CA GLY A 6 -6.63 -4.23 17.81
C GLY A 6 -6.05 -3.05 17.03
N ALA A 7 -4.80 -3.13 16.59
CA ALA A 7 -4.15 -2.03 15.85
C ALA A 7 -4.82 -1.76 14.49
N ARG A 8 -5.13 -2.82 13.75
CA ARG A 8 -5.86 -2.74 12.47
C ARG A 8 -7.29 -2.23 12.64
N THR A 9 -7.98 -2.72 13.67
CA THR A 9 -9.34 -2.27 14.00
C THR A 9 -9.35 -0.80 14.41
N ALA A 10 -8.43 -0.38 15.28
CA ALA A 10 -8.31 1.02 15.71
C ALA A 10 -8.00 1.97 14.53
N PHE A 11 -7.17 1.54 13.58
CA PHE A 11 -6.94 2.27 12.35
C PHE A 11 -8.23 2.41 11.52
N ALA A 12 -8.95 1.31 11.32
CA ALA A 12 -10.17 1.27 10.54
C ALA A 12 -11.30 2.12 11.17
N GLU A 13 -11.46 2.05 12.49
CA GLU A 13 -12.40 2.85 13.27
C GLU A 13 -12.10 4.34 13.14
N ARG A 14 -10.83 4.72 13.25
CA ARG A 14 -10.42 6.12 13.07
C ARG A 14 -10.68 6.60 11.63
N LEU A 15 -10.54 5.73 10.63
CA LEU A 15 -10.84 6.06 9.23
C LEU A 15 -12.34 6.20 9.00
N ALA A 16 -13.13 5.33 9.62
CA ALA A 16 -14.59 5.42 9.61
C ALA A 16 -15.07 6.72 10.28
N LEU A 17 -14.45 7.10 11.39
CA LEU A 17 -14.71 8.37 12.07
C LEU A 17 -14.43 9.55 11.15
N LEU A 18 -13.26 9.61 10.51
CA LEU A 18 -12.94 10.69 9.56
C LEU A 18 -13.95 10.77 8.41
N TYR A 19 -14.40 9.63 7.88
CA TYR A 19 -15.44 9.58 6.85
C TYR A 19 -16.77 10.16 7.33
N LYS A 20 -17.18 9.82 8.55
CA LYS A 20 -18.40 10.35 9.18
C LYS A 20 -18.30 11.87 9.37
N GLU A 21 -17.14 12.36 9.80
CA GLU A 21 -16.90 13.79 9.98
C GLU A 21 -16.84 14.55 8.65
N ALA A 22 -16.35 13.92 7.59
CA ALA A 22 -16.39 14.47 6.23
C ALA A 22 -17.80 14.48 5.59
N GLY A 23 -18.84 14.07 6.33
CA GLY A 23 -20.21 13.99 5.81
C GLY A 23 -20.52 12.74 5.00
N ASN A 24 -19.73 11.67 5.16
CA ASN A 24 -19.84 10.41 4.42
C ASN A 24 -19.85 10.60 2.89
N PRO A 25 -18.79 11.17 2.31
CA PRO A 25 -18.72 11.32 0.86
C PRO A 25 -18.77 9.95 0.16
N PRO A 26 -19.36 9.87 -1.05
CA PRO A 26 -19.47 8.60 -1.76
C PRO A 26 -18.10 8.04 -2.10
N LEU A 27 -17.86 6.76 -1.79
CA LEU A 27 -16.57 6.08 -1.99
C LEU A 27 -16.04 6.19 -3.44
N LYS A 28 -16.96 6.21 -4.42
CA LYS A 28 -16.64 6.40 -5.83
C LYS A 28 -16.03 7.78 -6.10
N SER A 29 -16.59 8.83 -5.52
CA SER A 29 -16.08 10.20 -5.71
C SER A 29 -14.69 10.37 -5.09
N VAL A 30 -14.46 9.77 -3.91
CA VAL A 30 -13.14 9.77 -3.27
C VAL A 30 -12.13 9.01 -4.12
N ALA A 31 -12.49 7.83 -4.65
CA ALA A 31 -11.63 7.06 -5.54
C ALA A 31 -11.27 7.81 -6.84
N GLU A 32 -12.25 8.49 -7.45
CA GLU A 32 -12.02 9.32 -8.65
C GLU A 32 -11.13 10.53 -8.33
N ALA A 33 -11.35 11.20 -7.20
CA ALA A 33 -10.54 12.33 -6.76
C ALA A 33 -9.08 11.92 -6.49
N VAL A 34 -8.85 10.75 -5.89
CA VAL A 34 -7.49 10.18 -5.76
C VAL A 34 -6.87 9.93 -7.14
N GLY A 35 -7.64 9.37 -8.07
CA GLY A 35 -7.19 9.14 -9.45
C GLY A 35 -6.81 10.43 -10.19
N ARG A 36 -7.53 11.52 -9.94
CA ARG A 36 -7.21 12.86 -10.49
C ARG A 36 -5.94 13.46 -9.89
N LEU A 37 -5.64 13.15 -8.63
CA LEU A 37 -4.45 13.66 -7.93
C LEU A 37 -3.15 13.09 -8.53
N GLN A 38 -3.21 12.03 -9.34
CA GLN A 38 -2.08 11.38 -10.03
C GLN A 38 -0.84 11.20 -9.15
N ARG A 39 -1.04 10.88 -7.87
CA ARG A 39 0.08 10.77 -6.92
C ARG A 39 0.96 9.61 -7.37
N VAL A 40 2.22 9.90 -7.65
CA VAL A 40 3.20 8.88 -8.05
C VAL A 40 3.71 8.17 -6.81
N ASP A 41 3.76 6.85 -6.91
CA ASP A 41 4.37 5.99 -5.92
C ASP A 41 5.91 5.99 -6.06
N GLU A 42 6.63 5.33 -5.16
CA GLU A 42 8.11 5.20 -5.16
C GLU A 42 8.64 4.63 -6.49
N ARG A 43 7.80 3.91 -7.24
CA ARG A 43 8.11 3.34 -8.56
C ARG A 43 7.74 4.25 -9.74
N GLY A 44 7.37 5.51 -9.48
CA GLY A 44 6.92 6.46 -10.50
C GLY A 44 5.59 6.10 -11.17
N ARG A 45 4.80 5.21 -10.56
CA ARG A 45 3.50 4.77 -11.10
C ARG A 45 2.36 5.56 -10.45
N PRO A 46 1.32 5.96 -11.22
CA PRO A 46 0.17 6.64 -10.66
C PRO A 46 -0.58 5.71 -9.70
N VAL A 47 -0.75 6.17 -8.46
CA VAL A 47 -1.47 5.47 -7.40
C VAL A 47 -2.95 5.43 -7.74
N ARG A 48 -3.48 4.22 -7.96
CA ARG A 48 -4.90 3.99 -8.18
C ARG A 48 -5.51 3.28 -6.97
N VAL A 49 -6.51 3.92 -6.36
CA VAL A 49 -7.28 3.36 -5.25
C VAL A 49 -8.73 3.23 -5.68
N SER A 50 -9.29 2.02 -5.57
CA SER A 50 -10.69 1.77 -5.88
C SER A 50 -11.58 1.98 -4.64
N ALA A 51 -12.85 2.31 -4.88
CA ALA A 51 -13.86 2.43 -3.82
C ALA A 51 -13.94 1.17 -2.93
N GLN A 52 -13.76 -0.01 -3.53
CA GLN A 52 -13.72 -1.30 -2.83
C GLN A 52 -12.58 -1.35 -1.80
N ARG A 53 -11.35 -0.99 -2.20
CA ARG A 53 -10.20 -0.98 -1.28
C ARG A 53 -10.42 -0.05 -0.09
N ILE A 54 -10.99 1.13 -0.34
CA ILE A 54 -11.29 2.08 0.74
C ILE A 54 -12.33 1.49 1.72
N SER A 55 -13.34 0.79 1.20
CA SER A 55 -14.31 0.07 2.03
C SER A 55 -13.65 -1.03 2.87
N ASP A 56 -12.75 -1.80 2.27
CA ASP A 56 -12.02 -2.87 2.96
C ASP A 56 -11.11 -2.32 4.07
N TRP A 57 -10.44 -1.18 3.84
CA TRP A 57 -9.65 -0.48 4.85
C TRP A 57 -10.50 -0.02 6.03
N ARG A 58 -11.68 0.53 5.74
CA ARG A 58 -12.64 0.98 6.77
C ARG A 58 -13.23 -0.17 7.58
N ARG A 59 -13.26 -1.39 7.04
CA ARG A 59 -13.77 -2.60 7.71
C ARG A 59 -12.67 -3.42 8.39
N ALA A 60 -11.44 -2.88 8.48
CA ALA A 60 -10.26 -3.61 8.95
C ALA A 60 -9.96 -4.92 8.19
N LYS A 61 -10.55 -5.10 6.98
CA LYS A 61 -10.32 -6.29 6.16
C LYS A 61 -8.94 -6.30 5.52
N ASN A 62 -8.42 -5.12 5.20
CA ASN A 62 -7.11 -4.94 4.60
C ASN A 62 -6.51 -3.62 5.08
N VAL A 63 -5.19 -3.47 5.04
CA VAL A 63 -4.48 -2.22 5.35
C VAL A 63 -3.76 -1.78 4.08
N PRO A 64 -3.69 -0.47 3.76
CA PRO A 64 -2.93 -0.01 2.61
C PRO A 64 -1.50 -0.55 2.66
N ALA A 65 -1.00 -1.14 1.57
CA ALA A 65 0.41 -1.58 1.52
C ALA A 65 1.40 -0.39 1.49
N GLN A 66 0.91 0.78 1.08
CA GLN A 66 1.72 1.99 0.92
C GLN A 66 1.01 3.18 1.53
N PHE A 67 1.77 4.00 2.27
CA PHE A 67 1.24 5.21 2.87
C PHE A 67 0.80 6.23 1.81
N THR A 68 1.45 6.27 0.64
CA THR A 68 1.11 7.19 -0.46
C THR A 68 -0.35 7.06 -0.89
N ALA A 69 -0.88 5.84 -0.92
CA ALA A 69 -2.28 5.56 -1.25
C ALA A 69 -3.24 6.06 -0.16
N LEU A 70 -2.88 5.88 1.11
CA LEU A 70 -3.64 6.41 2.23
C LEU A 70 -3.59 7.94 2.29
N ALA A 71 -2.41 8.53 2.16
CA ALA A 71 -2.17 9.96 2.20
C ALA A 71 -2.96 10.71 1.12
N ALA A 72 -3.12 10.12 -0.07
CA ALA A 72 -3.95 10.69 -1.12
C ALA A 72 -5.43 10.78 -0.70
N VAL A 73 -5.97 9.72 -0.09
CA VAL A 73 -7.34 9.71 0.45
C VAL A 73 -7.48 10.72 1.60
N LEU A 74 -6.53 10.76 2.52
CA LEU A 74 -6.54 11.69 3.66
C LEU A 74 -6.51 13.16 3.21
N GLN A 75 -5.73 13.50 2.18
CA GLN A 75 -5.70 14.88 1.65
C GLN A 75 -7.03 15.34 1.05
N ILE A 76 -7.92 14.42 0.67
CA ILE A 76 -9.28 14.75 0.22
C ILE A 76 -10.23 14.82 1.42
N LEU A 77 -10.17 13.82 2.32
CA LEU A 77 -11.11 13.74 3.44
C LEU A 77 -10.84 14.75 4.56
N ILE A 78 -9.59 15.08 4.86
CA ILE A 78 -9.23 16.04 5.92
C ILE A 78 -9.80 17.44 5.66
N PRO A 79 -9.62 18.07 4.48
CA PRO A 79 -10.20 19.38 4.23
C PRO A 79 -11.74 19.35 4.21
N GLU A 80 -12.36 18.29 3.69
CA GLU A 80 -13.82 18.11 3.73
C GLU A 80 -14.33 17.96 5.18
N ALA A 81 -13.67 17.14 5.99
CA ALA A 81 -13.96 17.00 7.41
C ALA A 81 -13.75 18.31 8.18
N ARG A 82 -12.70 19.09 7.86
CA ARG A 82 -12.46 20.41 8.47
C ARG A 82 -13.54 21.42 8.11
N ARG A 83 -14.07 21.37 6.89
CA ARG A 83 -15.17 22.23 6.45
C ARG A 83 -16.45 21.93 7.21
N ALA A 84 -16.77 20.64 7.37
CA ALA A 84 -17.94 20.20 8.13
C ALA A 84 -17.77 20.41 9.65
N ARG A 85 -16.59 20.10 10.18
CA ARG A 85 -16.22 20.24 11.59
C ARG A 85 -14.80 20.81 11.71
N PRO A 86 -14.65 22.09 12.11
CA PRO A 86 -13.33 22.69 12.29
C PRO A 86 -12.53 22.07 13.45
N HIS A 87 -13.22 21.58 14.47
CA HIS A 87 -12.63 20.99 15.67
C HIS A 87 -12.55 19.47 15.53
N PRO A 88 -11.34 18.86 15.59
CA PRO A 88 -11.21 17.43 15.48
C PRO A 88 -11.81 16.73 16.70
N VAL A 89 -12.70 15.77 16.45
CA VAL A 89 -13.27 14.89 17.50
C VAL A 89 -12.22 14.01 18.19
N SER A 90 -11.03 13.88 17.62
CA SER A 90 -9.91 13.17 18.25
C SER A 90 -8.57 13.83 17.91
N THR A 91 -7.67 13.84 18.88
CA THR A 91 -6.34 14.43 18.73
C THR A 91 -5.56 13.75 17.59
N GLY A 92 -5.10 14.58 16.65
CA GLY A 92 -4.36 14.15 15.46
C GLY A 92 -5.19 13.45 14.38
N LEU A 93 -6.53 13.59 14.38
CA LEU A 93 -7.39 13.11 13.28
C LEU A 93 -7.08 13.80 11.93
N TYR A 94 -6.61 15.05 11.99
CA TYR A 94 -6.17 15.84 10.82
C TYR A 94 -4.66 15.83 10.62
N ASP A 95 -3.91 15.07 11.44
CA ASP A 95 -2.45 15.05 11.42
C ASP A 95 -1.95 13.84 10.62
N LEU A 96 -1.28 14.12 9.49
CA LEU A 96 -0.73 13.08 8.60
C LEU A 96 0.34 12.22 9.28
N GLY A 97 1.17 12.79 10.16
CA GLY A 97 2.22 12.06 10.89
C GLY A 97 1.64 11.11 11.94
N HIS A 98 0.53 11.50 12.59
CA HIS A 98 -0.20 10.58 13.46
C HIS A 98 -0.83 9.43 12.65
N TRP A 99 -1.40 9.74 11.48
CA TRP A 99 -1.90 8.71 10.56
C TRP A 99 -0.83 7.74 10.10
N GLN A 100 0.38 8.21 9.77
CA GLN A 100 1.50 7.37 9.37
C GLN A 100 1.89 6.40 10.48
N ARG A 101 2.09 6.88 11.72
CA ARG A 101 2.44 6.01 12.86
C ARG A 101 1.37 4.95 13.16
N GLN A 102 0.09 5.30 13.03
CA GLN A 102 -1.01 4.36 13.23
C GLN A 102 -1.08 3.31 12.11
N TRP A 103 -0.83 3.73 10.87
CA TRP A 103 -0.75 2.83 9.72
C TRP A 103 0.43 1.86 9.82
N GLU A 104 1.62 2.35 10.20
CA GLU A 104 2.81 1.53 10.44
C GLU A 104 2.55 0.47 11.51
N ARG A 105 1.90 0.85 12.62
CA ARG A 105 1.48 -0.10 13.67
C ARG A 105 0.50 -1.14 13.14
N ALA A 106 -0.51 -0.73 12.39
CA ALA A 106 -1.50 -1.63 11.80
C ALA A 106 -0.91 -2.57 10.73
N LEU A 107 0.19 -2.17 10.07
CA LEU A 107 0.94 -3.01 9.14
C LEU A 107 1.90 -3.98 9.85
N ALA A 108 2.54 -3.53 10.93
CA ALA A 108 3.47 -4.33 11.73
C ALA A 108 2.79 -5.46 12.52
N ASP A 109 1.45 -5.45 12.61
CA ASP A 109 0.62 -6.52 13.18
C ASP A 109 -0.03 -7.41 12.08
N PRO A 110 0.70 -8.36 11.45
CA PRO A 110 0.12 -9.33 10.54
C PRO A 110 -0.46 -10.53 11.32
N VAL A 111 -1.69 -10.39 11.85
CA VAL A 111 -2.52 -11.59 12.03
C VAL A 111 -2.92 -12.08 10.64
N GLY A 112 -2.20 -13.12 10.18
CA GLY A 112 -2.55 -14.05 9.11
C GLY A 112 -2.98 -13.45 7.78
N ASP A 113 -2.04 -13.25 6.85
CA ASP A 113 -1.97 -13.98 5.58
C ASP A 113 -0.85 -13.40 4.71
N ARG A 114 -0.24 -14.27 3.92
CA ARG A 114 0.88 -14.08 3.01
C ARG A 114 0.63 -12.95 1.98
N ALA A 115 0.79 -11.69 2.37
CA ALA A 115 1.10 -10.62 1.42
C ALA A 115 2.62 -10.61 1.23
N ALA A 116 3.05 -11.30 0.17
CA ALA A 116 4.42 -11.29 -0.31
C ALA A 116 4.99 -9.86 -0.33
N PRO A 117 6.29 -9.68 0.02
CA PRO A 117 6.93 -8.38 -0.09
C PRO A 117 6.78 -7.87 -1.54
N PRO A 118 6.46 -6.58 -1.74
CA PRO A 118 6.52 -6.00 -3.06
C PRO A 118 7.97 -6.11 -3.53
N ALA A 119 8.17 -6.85 -4.61
CA ALA A 119 9.45 -6.92 -5.29
C ALA A 119 9.95 -5.50 -5.59
N SER A 120 11.07 -5.13 -4.98
CA SER A 120 11.96 -4.08 -5.46
C SER A 120 13.37 -4.67 -5.61
N PRO A 121 14.12 -4.26 -6.65
CA PRO A 121 15.22 -5.01 -7.22
C PRO A 121 16.51 -4.75 -6.44
N ALA A 122 17.11 -5.79 -5.89
CA ALA A 122 18.52 -5.77 -5.52
C ALA A 122 19.29 -6.45 -6.64
N GLU A 123 19.80 -5.64 -7.57
CA GLU A 123 21.00 -6.01 -8.31
C GLU A 123 22.14 -6.07 -7.29
N GLU A 124 22.63 -7.26 -6.96
CA GLU A 124 23.99 -7.41 -6.49
C GLU A 124 24.65 -8.56 -7.24
N ASN A 125 25.67 -8.17 -7.99
CA ASN A 125 26.59 -8.98 -8.75
C ASN A 125 27.25 -10.03 -7.85
N GLY A 126 27.09 -11.31 -8.20
CA GLY A 126 27.77 -12.42 -7.50
C GLY A 126 27.67 -13.73 -8.28
N ARG A 127 28.24 -13.77 -9.49
CA ARG A 127 28.58 -15.03 -10.21
C ARG A 127 29.52 -15.90 -9.33
N PRO A 128 29.62 -17.24 -9.55
CA PRO A 128 29.42 -17.91 -10.83
C PRO A 128 28.59 -19.23 -10.79
N PRO A 129 28.09 -19.71 -11.95
CA PRO A 129 27.71 -21.11 -12.11
C PRO A 129 28.99 -21.96 -12.13
N ALA A 130 29.26 -22.67 -11.03
CA ALA A 130 30.29 -23.71 -10.99
C ALA A 130 29.72 -25.00 -11.59
N GLN A 131 29.86 -25.18 -12.90
CA GLN A 131 30.00 -26.49 -13.54
C GLN A 131 31.07 -26.37 -14.63
N ALA A 132 32.26 -26.91 -14.34
CA ALA A 132 33.37 -27.11 -15.29
C ALA A 132 33.30 -28.55 -15.86
N PRO A 133 34.12 -28.95 -16.86
CA PRO A 133 34.79 -28.23 -17.95
C PRO A 133 34.41 -28.79 -19.35
N PRO A 134 34.88 -28.17 -20.45
CA PRO A 134 34.65 -28.65 -21.82
C PRO A 134 35.63 -29.77 -22.19
N ILE A 135 35.13 -30.88 -22.76
CA ILE A 135 35.98 -31.80 -23.52
C ILE A 135 35.84 -31.50 -25.00
N THR A 136 36.89 -30.88 -25.51
CA THR A 136 37.26 -30.78 -26.91
C THR A 136 37.40 -32.18 -27.52
N GLY A 137 36.74 -32.38 -28.65
CA GLY A 137 36.85 -33.57 -29.50
C GLY A 137 35.72 -33.50 -30.52
N GLY A 138 35.83 -32.72 -31.59
CA GLY A 138 36.88 -32.82 -32.58
C GLY A 138 36.40 -33.76 -33.68
N VAL A 139 36.38 -33.24 -34.90
CA VAL A 139 36.26 -33.94 -36.19
C VAL A 139 34.86 -34.01 -36.81
N CYS A 140 34.68 -33.10 -37.78
CA CYS A 140 33.71 -33.18 -38.89
C CYS A 140 33.89 -34.48 -39.69
N PRO A 141 32.85 -34.93 -40.41
CA PRO A 141 33.07 -35.07 -41.84
C PRO A 141 31.94 -34.46 -42.65
N TYR A 142 32.31 -33.54 -43.54
CA TYR A 142 31.53 -33.23 -44.72
C TYR A 142 32.02 -34.16 -45.84
N ARG A 143 31.08 -34.90 -46.42
CA ARG A 143 30.87 -35.08 -47.88
C ARG A 143 32.05 -35.55 -48.74
N GLY A 144 31.85 -36.73 -49.36
CA GLY A 144 32.27 -37.03 -50.73
C GLY A 144 33.43 -38.01 -50.85
N LEU A 145 33.13 -39.27 -51.18
CA LEU A 145 33.25 -39.88 -52.52
C LEU A 145 32.73 -41.32 -52.46
#